data_AF-A0A932N4U1-F1
#
_entry.id   AF-A0A932N4U1-F1
#
_cell.length_a   1.000
_cell.length_b   1.000
_cell.length_c   1.000
_cell.angle_alpha   90.00
_cell.angle_beta   90.00
_cell.angle_gamma   90.00
#
_symmetry.space_group_name_H-M   'P 1'
#
loop_
_entity.id
_entity.type
_entity.pdbx_description
1 polymer ?
#
loop_
_entity_poly.entity_id
_entity_poly.type
_entity_poly.pdbx_seq_one_letter_code
_entity_poly.pdbx_strand_id
1 'polypeptide(L)'
;MPSAQAAETVTYEVISDSIPMADIEYVDQGGRRLITSIPLPWRIDVPIADAEGPTGQGAQVRADWRRIRGPYKWVTVRISQGGRALCESTLDVGNVTCYGNTPHFS
;
A
#
# COMPACT_ATOMS: atom_id res chain seq x y z
N MET A 1 -6.26 -24.10 -21.55
CA MET A 1 -4.94 -24.11 -20.87
C MET A 1 -4.97 -22.95 -19.89
N PRO A 2 -4.89 -23.15 -18.56
CA PRO A 2 -4.73 -22.01 -17.66
C PRO A 2 -3.30 -21.51 -17.83
N SER A 3 -3.11 -20.26 -18.25
CA SER A 3 -1.80 -19.63 -18.17
C SER A 3 -1.44 -19.52 -16.70
N ALA A 4 -0.33 -20.11 -16.29
CA ALA A 4 0.31 -19.75 -15.04
C ALA A 4 0.71 -18.29 -15.16
N GLN A 5 -0.14 -17.37 -14.70
CA GLN A 5 0.21 -15.97 -14.58
C GLN A 5 1.34 -15.94 -13.54
N ALA A 6 2.55 -15.62 -13.98
CA ALA A 6 3.69 -15.51 -13.09
C ALA A 6 3.33 -14.46 -12.03
N ALA A 7 3.49 -14.80 -10.75
CA ALA A 7 3.27 -13.83 -9.69
C ALA A 7 4.21 -12.64 -9.95
N GLU A 8 3.62 -11.47 -10.18
CA GLU A 8 4.37 -10.25 -10.44
C GLU A 8 4.71 -9.57 -9.12
N THR A 9 5.88 -8.96 -9.05
CA THR A 9 6.31 -8.25 -7.85
C THR A 9 5.70 -6.86 -7.81
N VAL A 10 4.98 -6.59 -6.74
CA VAL A 10 4.44 -5.28 -6.38
C VAL A 10 5.30 -4.68 -5.29
N THR A 11 5.64 -3.41 -5.44
CA THR A 11 6.25 -2.60 -4.39
C THR A 11 5.15 -1.84 -3.65
N TYR A 12 5.12 -1.98 -2.33
CA TYR A 12 4.37 -1.10 -1.44
C TYR A 12 5.29 -0.07 -0.80
N GLU A 13 4.85 1.17 -0.76
CA GLU A 13 5.57 2.27 -0.12
C GLU A 13 4.63 3.08 0.76
N VAL A 14 5.10 3.44 1.95
CA VAL A 14 4.43 4.36 2.87
C VAL A 14 5.45 5.42 3.28
N ILE A 15 5.15 6.68 2.95
CA ILE A 15 6.07 7.80 3.06
C ILE A 15 5.40 8.94 3.83
N SER A 16 6.14 9.57 4.73
CA SER A 16 5.74 10.81 5.39
C SER A 16 6.97 11.57 5.89
N ASP A 17 6.92 12.90 5.80
CA ASP A 17 7.97 13.77 6.36
C ASP A 17 7.73 14.10 7.84
N SER A 18 6.52 13.88 8.36
CA SER A 18 6.11 14.34 9.70
C SER A 18 5.55 13.24 10.60
N ILE A 19 5.14 12.11 10.03
CA ILE A 19 4.69 10.93 10.75
C ILE A 19 5.86 9.97 10.89
N PRO A 20 6.43 9.79 12.11
CA PRO A 20 7.60 8.93 12.29
C PRO A 20 7.24 7.44 12.23
N MET A 21 6.00 7.08 12.59
CA MET A 21 5.56 5.69 12.72
C MET A 21 4.09 5.54 12.34
N ALA A 22 3.74 4.42 11.72
CA ALA A 22 2.37 4.06 11.39
C ALA A 22 2.13 2.55 11.56
N ASP A 23 0.87 2.18 11.74
CA ASP A 23 0.42 0.79 11.56
C ASP A 23 0.15 0.59 10.06
N ILE A 24 0.69 -0.48 9.49
CA ILE A 24 0.61 -0.78 8.05
C ILE A 24 -0.06 -2.13 7.86
N GLU A 25 -1.08 -2.14 7.03
CA GLU A 25 -1.77 -3.35 6.58
C GLU A 25 -1.57 -3.52 5.09
N TYR A 26 -1.15 -4.70 4.64
CA TYR A 26 -0.90 -4.99 3.23
C TYR A 26 -1.26 -6.43 2.87
N VAL A 27 -1.41 -6.73 1.58
CA VAL A 27 -1.67 -8.09 1.09
C VAL A 27 -0.39 -8.69 0.51
N ASP A 28 -0.05 -9.92 0.93
CA ASP A 28 0.99 -10.78 0.35
C ASP A 28 0.41 -12.14 -0.09
N GLN A 29 1.26 -13.08 -0.52
CA GLN A 29 0.82 -14.43 -0.93
C GLN A 29 0.09 -15.24 0.16
N GLY A 30 0.35 -14.95 1.43
CA GLY A 30 -0.33 -15.55 2.57
C GLY A 30 -1.57 -14.78 3.01
N GLY A 31 -1.98 -13.76 2.25
CA GLY A 31 -3.14 -12.91 2.51
C GLY A 31 -2.77 -11.63 3.23
N ARG A 32 -3.69 -11.12 4.05
CA ARG A 32 -3.55 -9.82 4.70
C ARG A 32 -2.58 -9.90 5.88
N ARG A 33 -1.62 -8.99 5.91
CA ARG A 33 -0.65 -8.78 6.98
C ARG A 33 -0.89 -7.46 7.67
N LEU A 34 -0.71 -7.45 8.98
CA LEU A 34 -0.70 -6.24 9.80
C LEU A 34 0.64 -6.18 10.52
N ILE A 35 1.34 -5.06 10.33
CA ILE A 35 2.54 -4.71 11.09
C ILE A 35 2.27 -3.38 11.80
N THR A 36 2.62 -3.30 13.07
CA THR A 36 2.26 -2.16 13.92
C THR A 36 3.48 -1.35 14.32
N SER A 37 3.30 -0.04 14.47
CA SER A 37 4.33 0.88 14.96
C SER A 37 5.66 0.76 14.19
N ILE A 38 5.56 0.75 12.86
CA ILE A 38 6.72 0.65 11.96
C ILE A 38 7.22 2.04 11.60
N PRO A 39 8.54 2.29 11.60
CA PRO A 39 9.11 3.56 11.20
C PRO A 39 8.84 3.89 9.73
N LEU A 40 8.59 5.16 9.42
CA LEU A 40 8.50 5.67 8.06
C LEU A 40 9.81 6.38 7.64
N PRO A 41 10.22 6.31 6.36
CA PRO A 41 9.55 5.63 5.26
C PRO A 41 9.66 4.10 5.37
N TRP A 42 8.60 3.41 4.93
CA TRP A 42 8.56 1.96 4.86
C TRP A 42 8.34 1.51 3.41
N ARG A 43 9.04 0.44 3.02
CA ARG A 43 8.97 -0.15 1.68
C ARG A 43 9.11 -1.67 1.75
N ILE A 44 8.33 -2.39 0.95
CA ILE A 44 8.48 -3.84 0.75
C ILE A 44 8.13 -4.22 -0.68
N ASP A 45 8.80 -5.25 -1.18
CA ASP A 45 8.49 -5.90 -2.45
C ASP A 45 7.84 -7.25 -2.16
N VAL A 46 6.63 -7.48 -2.71
CA VAL A 46 5.88 -8.72 -2.50
C VAL A 46 5.42 -9.32 -3.82
N PRO A 47 5.51 -10.65 -4.01
CA PRO A 47 4.92 -11.32 -5.17
C PRO A 47 3.39 -11.42 -5.00
N ILE A 48 2.63 -11.00 -6.01
CA ILE A 48 1.17 -11.09 -6.07
C ILE A 48 0.74 -11.68 -7.41
N ALA A 49 -0.21 -12.62 -7.37
CA ALA A 49 -0.69 -13.30 -8.56
C ALA A 49 -1.45 -12.38 -9.51
N ASP A 50 -2.28 -11.48 -8.96
CA ASP A 50 -3.09 -10.52 -9.73
C ASP A 50 -3.18 -9.19 -8.97
N ALA A 51 -2.25 -8.26 -9.25
CA ALA A 51 -2.15 -7.00 -8.52
C ALA A 51 -3.36 -6.08 -8.72
N GLU A 52 -3.97 -6.11 -9.91
CA GLU A 52 -5.16 -5.32 -10.28
C GLU A 52 -6.47 -6.10 -10.06
N GLY A 53 -6.38 -7.27 -9.43
CA GLY A 53 -7.52 -8.13 -9.14
C GLY A 53 -8.51 -7.55 -8.14
N PRO A 54 -9.62 -8.27 -7.87
CA PRO A 54 -10.63 -7.83 -6.91
C PRO A 54 -10.04 -7.70 -5.50
N THR A 55 -10.60 -6.76 -4.73
CA THR A 55 -10.19 -6.47 -3.35
C THR A 55 -10.21 -7.75 -2.49
N GLY A 56 -9.10 -8.03 -1.84
CA GLY A 56 -8.89 -9.22 -0.99
C GLY A 56 -7.80 -10.14 -1.53
N GLN A 57 -7.76 -10.34 -2.84
CA GLN A 57 -6.66 -11.06 -3.53
C GLN A 57 -5.75 -10.08 -4.29
N GLY A 58 -6.30 -8.94 -4.71
CA GLY A 58 -5.55 -7.85 -5.35
C GLY A 58 -4.61 -7.11 -4.40
N ALA A 59 -3.68 -6.36 -4.98
CA ALA A 59 -2.72 -5.57 -4.23
C ALA A 59 -3.45 -4.51 -3.38
N GLN A 60 -3.09 -4.43 -2.10
CA GLN A 60 -3.69 -3.49 -1.16
C GLN A 60 -2.63 -3.07 -0.15
N VAL A 61 -2.60 -1.77 0.15
CA VAL A 61 -1.82 -1.21 1.26
C VAL A 61 -2.64 -0.15 1.97
N ARG A 62 -2.58 -0.15 3.30
CA ARG A 62 -3.22 0.82 4.19
C ARG A 62 -2.22 1.26 5.25
N ALA A 63 -2.18 2.56 5.50
CA ALA A 63 -1.45 3.14 6.61
C ALA A 63 -2.45 3.76 7.60
N ASP A 64 -2.24 3.55 8.90
CA ASP A 64 -3.00 4.13 10.00
C ASP A 64 -2.06 4.83 10.98
N TRP A 65 -2.29 6.13 11.19
CA TRP A 65 -1.58 6.99 12.14
C TRP A 65 -2.55 7.81 12.97
N ARG A 66 -3.78 7.31 13.17
CA ARG A 66 -4.89 8.07 13.81
C ARG A 66 -4.53 8.62 15.18
N ARG A 67 -3.61 7.97 15.91
CA ARG A 67 -3.15 8.39 17.24
C ARG A 67 -2.42 9.74 17.21
N ILE A 68 -1.75 10.05 16.12
CA ILE A 68 -0.92 11.26 15.96
C ILE A 68 -1.35 12.13 14.78
N ARG A 69 -2.52 11.89 14.19
CA ARG A 69 -3.11 12.68 13.09
C ARG A 69 -3.24 14.16 13.45
N GLY A 70 -3.29 15.01 12.43
CA GLY A 70 -3.49 16.44 12.58
C GLY A 70 -3.23 17.18 11.27
N PRO A 71 -3.56 18.48 11.20
CA PRO A 71 -3.31 19.29 10.01
C PRO A 71 -1.84 19.15 9.56
N TYR A 72 -1.62 19.04 8.25
CA TYR A 72 -0.31 18.92 7.62
C TYR A 72 0.47 17.62 7.93
N LYS A 73 -0.16 16.65 8.59
CA LYS A 73 0.43 15.34 8.86
C LYS A 73 0.10 14.34 7.78
N TRP A 74 0.62 14.63 6.60
CA TRP A 74 0.41 13.87 5.37
C TRP A 74 1.12 12.52 5.41
N VAL A 75 0.42 11.49 4.98
CA VAL A 75 1.01 10.18 4.66
C VAL A 75 0.63 9.84 3.23
N THR A 76 1.64 9.52 2.43
CA THR A 76 1.49 9.00 1.08
C THR A 76 1.66 7.50 1.11
N VAL A 77 0.77 6.81 0.42
CA VAL A 77 0.74 5.36 0.30
C VAL A 77 0.77 5.05 -1.20
N ARG A 78 1.62 4.14 -1.66
CA ARG A 78 1.82 3.86 -3.08
C ARG A 78 1.96 2.35 -3.35
N ILE A 79 1.37 1.91 -4.45
CA ILE A 79 1.49 0.57 -5.03
C ILE A 79 2.12 0.73 -6.41
N SER A 80 3.25 0.08 -6.67
CA SER A 80 3.89 0.08 -7.98
C SER A 80 4.19 -1.32 -8.48
N GLN A 81 4.13 -1.54 -9.79
CA GLN A 81 4.47 -2.79 -10.44
C GLN A 81 5.27 -2.50 -11.71
N GLY A 82 6.45 -3.11 -11.86
CA GLY A 82 7.33 -2.88 -13.02
C GLY A 82 7.70 -1.40 -13.24
N GLY A 83 7.81 -0.61 -12.17
CA GLY A 83 8.08 0.83 -12.23
C GLY A 83 6.87 1.73 -12.52
N ARG A 84 5.71 1.15 -12.87
CA ARG A 84 4.44 1.87 -13.05
C ARG A 84 3.71 1.97 -11.70
N ALA A 85 3.25 3.16 -11.33
CA ALA A 85 2.33 3.31 -10.19
C ALA A 85 0.95 2.75 -10.57
N LEU A 86 0.46 1.77 -9.80
CA LEU A 86 -0.91 1.27 -9.91
C LEU A 86 -1.88 2.18 -9.17
N CYS A 87 -1.49 2.62 -7.97
CA CYS A 87 -2.23 3.54 -7.14
C CYS A 87 -1.28 4.28 -6.18
N GLU A 88 -1.64 5.49 -5.78
CA GLU A 88 -0.95 6.37 -4.83
C GLU A 88 -2.02 7.28 -4.25
N SER A 89 -1.97 7.52 -2.94
CA SER A 89 -2.93 8.36 -2.25
C SER A 89 -2.25 9.03 -1.08
N THR A 90 -2.55 10.32 -0.92
CA THR A 90 -1.97 11.16 0.13
C THR A 90 -3.09 11.80 0.93
N LEU A 91 -3.15 11.54 2.23
CA LEU A 91 -4.14 12.10 3.14
C LEU A 91 -3.49 12.52 4.45
N ASP A 92 -4.11 13.45 5.20
CA ASP A 92 -3.68 13.91 6.53
C ASP A 92 -4.69 13.55 7.65
N VAL A 93 -5.76 12.82 7.30
CA VAL A 93 -6.88 12.51 8.22
C VAL A 93 -6.62 11.33 9.18
N GLY A 94 -5.40 10.77 9.19
CA GLY A 94 -5.01 9.68 10.09
C GLY A 94 -5.10 8.28 9.50
N ASN A 95 -5.64 8.12 8.30
CA ASN A 95 -5.65 6.84 7.59
C ASN A 95 -5.70 7.07 6.08
N VAL A 96 -4.97 6.23 5.32
CA VAL A 96 -5.03 6.21 3.86
C VAL A 96 -4.96 4.76 3.39
N THR A 97 -5.70 4.43 2.34
CA THR A 97 -5.72 3.08 1.73
C THR A 97 -5.61 3.22 0.22
N CYS A 98 -4.91 2.28 -0.39
CA CYS A 98 -4.71 2.21 -1.82
C CYS A 98 -4.91 0.76 -2.27
N TYR A 99 -5.50 0.61 -3.45
CA TYR A 99 -5.81 -0.68 -4.06
C TYR A 99 -5.24 -0.69 -5.47
N GLY A 100 -4.60 -1.79 -5.88
CA GLY A 100 -3.97 -1.90 -7.20
C GLY A 100 -4.98 -1.80 -8.36
N ASN A 101 -6.26 -2.10 -8.09
CA ASN A 101 -7.35 -2.04 -9.06
C ASN A 101 -8.07 -0.69 -9.13
N THR A 102 -7.69 0.28 -8.28
CA THR A 102 -8.31 1.60 -8.26
C THR A 102 -7.43 2.55 -9.07
N PRO A 103 -7.85 2.91 -10.30
CA PRO A 103 -7.03 3.75 -11.15
C PRO A 103 -6.82 5.12 -10.52
N HIS A 104 -5.59 5.59 -10.67
CA HIS A 104 -5.20 6.96 -10.38
C HIS A 104 -5.88 7.97 -11.29
N PHE A 105 -6.47 9.00 -10.69
CA PHE A 105 -6.71 10.28 -11.34
C PHE A 105 -5.87 11.31 -10.58
N SER A 106 -4.76 11.73 -11.20
CA SER A 106 -4.02 12.92 -10.75
C SER A 106 -4.74 14.20 -11.11
#